data_AF-A0A846CS08-F1
#
_entry.id   AF-A0A846CS08-F1
#
_cell.length_a   1.000
_cell.length_b   1.000
_cell.length_c   1.000
_cell.angle_alpha   90.00
_cell.angle_beta   90.00
_cell.angle_gamma   90.00
#
_symmetry.space_group_name_H-M   'P 1'
#
loop_
_entity.id
_entity.type
_entity.pdbx_description
1 polymer ?
#
loop_
_entity_poly.entity_id
_entity_poly.type
_entity_poly.pdbx_seq_one_letter_code
_entity_poly.pdbx_strand_id
1 'polypeptide(L)'
;MSNDNYYPRHSVDYSKLQQLLSEGKWREADYQTYLVMLAVFGRKEGDWIRPEEIKNFPTSDLLAIDKLWRKYSSDKFGFSIQKKIYIDNKQSVEKLSIQDSGIISNESVEFVKRVGWQMDSYKDLIFDITQAPKGHLPGCWAFRFFGFGWYLMSHKGI
;
A
#
# COMPACT_ATOMS: atom_id res chain seq x y z
N MET A 1 1.14 17.01 -18.94
CA MET A 1 -0.32 17.20 -18.90
C MET A 1 -0.91 15.90 -18.39
N SER A 2 -1.35 15.86 -17.12
CA SER A 2 -1.94 14.68 -16.49
C SER A 2 -3.34 14.47 -17.03
N ASN A 3 -3.64 13.23 -17.44
CA ASN A 3 -4.97 12.75 -17.79
C ASN A 3 -5.78 12.58 -16.50
N ASP A 4 -6.10 13.69 -15.84
CA ASP A 4 -7.00 13.73 -14.69
C ASP A 4 -8.45 13.77 -15.21
N ASN A 5 -8.95 12.64 -15.74
CA ASN A 5 -10.35 12.58 -16.13
C ASN A 5 -10.89 11.14 -16.11
N TYR A 6 -11.64 10.81 -15.04
CA TYR A 6 -12.92 10.10 -15.16
C TYR A 6 -13.75 10.06 -13.87
N TYR A 7 -13.15 10.34 -12.69
CA TYR A 7 -13.88 10.27 -11.41
C TYR A 7 -14.06 11.65 -10.77
N PRO A 8 -15.29 12.04 -10.38
CA PRO A 8 -15.49 13.25 -9.60
C PRO A 8 -14.69 13.15 -8.30
N ARG A 9 -13.95 14.21 -7.97
CA ARG A 9 -13.13 14.24 -6.75
C ARG A 9 -14.04 14.32 -5.54
N HIS A 10 -14.11 13.25 -4.76
CA HIS A 10 -14.85 13.22 -3.51
C HIS A 10 -14.00 13.84 -2.39
N SER A 11 -14.62 14.65 -1.54
CA SER A 11 -13.96 15.08 -0.30
C SER A 11 -13.89 13.88 0.63
N VAL A 12 -12.68 13.41 0.90
CA VAL A 12 -12.43 12.27 1.77
C VAL A 12 -11.98 12.76 3.14
N ASP A 13 -12.63 12.28 4.19
CA ASP A 13 -12.25 12.56 5.56
C ASP A 13 -11.25 11.51 6.07
N TYR A 14 -10.06 11.99 6.44
CA TYR A 14 -8.97 11.18 7.00
C TYR A 14 -8.94 11.20 8.53
N SER A 15 -9.83 11.94 9.20
CA SER A 15 -9.83 12.15 10.66
C SER A 15 -9.88 10.82 11.42
N LYS A 16 -10.72 9.88 10.97
CA LYS A 16 -10.83 8.57 11.62
C LYS A 16 -9.56 7.74 11.47
N LEU A 17 -8.93 7.77 10.30
CA LEU A 17 -7.66 7.11 10.07
C LEU A 17 -6.57 7.71 10.97
N GLN A 18 -6.49 9.03 11.03
CA GLN A 18 -5.57 9.75 11.91
C GLN A 18 -5.76 9.37 13.37
N GLN A 19 -7.00 9.35 13.85
CA GLN A 19 -7.32 8.97 15.22
C GLN A 19 -6.81 7.55 15.52
N LEU A 20 -7.19 6.56 14.71
CA LEU A 20 -6.81 5.16 14.91
C LEU A 20 -5.29 4.97 14.91
N LEU A 21 -4.59 5.63 14.00
CA LEU A 21 -3.12 5.61 13.95
C LEU A 21 -2.50 6.25 15.20
N SER A 22 -3.04 7.37 15.68
CA SER A 22 -2.56 8.03 16.89
C SER A 22 -2.75 7.22 18.16
N GLU A 23 -3.76 6.35 18.18
CA GLU A 23 -4.06 5.43 19.27
C GLU A 23 -3.31 4.10 19.15
N GLY A 24 -2.51 3.90 18.09
CA GLY A 24 -1.81 2.63 17.84
C GLY A 24 -2.74 1.46 17.49
N LYS A 25 -3.97 1.74 17.04
CA LYS A 25 -4.95 0.73 16.61
C LYS A 25 -4.68 0.29 15.17
N TRP A 26 -3.55 -0.40 14.97
CA TRP A 26 -2.98 -0.69 13.66
C TRP A 26 -3.90 -1.51 12.75
N ARG A 27 -4.65 -2.46 13.33
CA ARG A 27 -5.58 -3.31 12.58
C ARG A 27 -6.78 -2.51 12.06
N GLU A 28 -7.36 -1.70 12.91
CA GLU A 28 -8.47 -0.82 12.59
C GLU A 28 -8.02 0.28 11.63
N ALA A 29 -6.82 0.83 11.80
CA ALA A 29 -6.23 1.81 10.89
C ALA A 29 -5.99 1.24 9.49
N ASP A 30 -5.52 -0.01 9.41
CA ASP A 30 -5.36 -0.70 8.14
C ASP A 30 -6.71 -0.94 7.44
N TYR A 31 -7.73 -1.35 8.19
CA TYR A 31 -9.08 -1.47 7.65
C TYR A 31 -9.65 -0.11 7.21
N GLN A 32 -9.46 0.93 8.02
CA GLN A 32 -9.89 2.28 7.69
C GLN A 32 -9.16 2.82 6.45
N THR A 33 -7.90 2.42 6.22
CA THR A 33 -7.16 2.78 5.01
C THR A 33 -7.86 2.25 3.78
N TYR A 34 -8.34 1.00 3.80
CA TYR A 34 -9.18 0.44 2.71
C TYR A 34 -10.46 1.26 2.49
N LEU A 35 -11.18 1.62 3.57
CA LEU A 35 -12.42 2.40 3.46
C LEU A 35 -12.17 3.81 2.88
N VAL A 36 -11.10 4.47 3.31
CA VAL A 36 -10.67 5.78 2.79
C VAL A 36 -10.33 5.66 1.30
N MET A 37 -9.62 4.60 0.89
CA MET A 37 -9.28 4.39 -0.51
C MET A 37 -10.51 4.16 -1.40
N LEU A 38 -11.54 3.50 -0.87
CA LEU A 38 -12.84 3.37 -1.56
C LEU A 38 -13.57 4.71 -1.66
N ALA A 39 -13.56 5.50 -0.58
CA ALA A 39 -14.24 6.79 -0.52
C ALA A 39 -13.69 7.79 -1.55
N VAL A 40 -12.40 7.69 -1.92
CA VAL A 40 -11.80 8.49 -3.02
C VAL A 40 -12.56 8.31 -4.34
N PHE A 41 -13.10 7.11 -4.59
CA PHE A 41 -13.93 6.80 -5.77
C PHE A 41 -15.44 6.84 -5.49
N GLY A 42 -15.86 7.38 -4.33
CA GLY A 42 -17.26 7.44 -3.93
C GLY A 42 -17.87 6.08 -3.59
N ARG A 43 -17.04 5.08 -3.27
CA ARG A 43 -17.46 3.70 -3.02
C ARG A 43 -17.66 3.41 -1.54
N LYS A 44 -18.41 2.34 -1.27
CA LYS A 44 -18.74 1.86 0.07
C LYS A 44 -17.98 0.59 0.40
N GLU A 45 -17.95 0.27 1.70
CA GLU A 45 -17.42 -1.00 2.21
C GLU A 45 -17.95 -2.20 1.41
N GLY A 46 -17.07 -3.14 1.07
CA GLY A 46 -17.39 -4.33 0.28
C GLY A 46 -17.24 -4.15 -1.23
N ASP A 47 -17.07 -2.92 -1.71
CA ASP A 47 -16.73 -2.64 -3.12
C ASP A 47 -15.22 -2.85 -3.37
N TRP A 48 -14.83 -2.85 -4.63
CA TRP A 48 -13.45 -3.05 -5.08
C TRP A 48 -12.92 -1.84 -5.84
N ILE A 49 -11.59 -1.67 -5.86
CA ILE A 49 -10.91 -0.69 -6.72
C ILE A 49 -10.32 -1.46 -7.89
N ARG A 50 -10.60 -1.01 -9.11
CA ARG A 50 -10.12 -1.67 -10.32
C ARG A 50 -8.62 -1.42 -10.49
N PRO A 51 -7.88 -2.33 -11.14
CA PRO A 51 -6.43 -2.17 -11.32
C PRO A 51 -6.02 -0.84 -11.99
N GLU A 52 -6.77 -0.43 -13.01
CA GLU A 52 -6.55 0.83 -13.73
C GLU A 52 -6.79 2.06 -12.85
N GLU A 53 -7.65 1.95 -11.84
CA GLU A 53 -7.94 3.02 -10.89
C GLU A 53 -6.84 3.12 -9.82
N ILE A 54 -6.31 1.98 -9.36
CA ILE A 54 -5.13 1.96 -8.47
C ILE A 54 -3.93 2.61 -9.17
N LYS A 55 -3.74 2.33 -10.46
CA LYS A 55 -2.65 2.91 -11.26
C LYS A 55 -2.76 4.44 -11.43
N ASN A 56 -3.97 4.97 -11.40
CA ASN A 56 -4.25 6.40 -11.56
C ASN A 56 -4.83 7.01 -10.27
N PHE A 57 -4.57 6.39 -9.12
CA PHE A 57 -5.14 6.83 -7.86
C PHE A 57 -4.64 8.26 -7.55
N PRO A 58 -5.51 9.18 -7.12
CA PRO A 58 -5.10 10.56 -6.84
C PRO A 58 -3.88 10.65 -5.92
N THR A 59 -2.79 11.22 -6.43
CA THR A 59 -1.50 11.35 -5.70
C THR A 59 -1.66 12.10 -4.38
N SER A 60 -2.52 13.12 -4.32
CA SER A 60 -2.78 13.87 -3.08
C SER A 60 -3.26 12.99 -1.95
N ASP A 61 -4.13 12.04 -2.28
CA ASP A 61 -4.84 11.20 -1.31
C ASP A 61 -3.91 10.07 -0.85
N LEU A 62 -3.10 9.52 -1.76
CA LEU A 62 -2.00 8.61 -1.40
C LEU A 62 -0.99 9.27 -0.47
N LEU A 63 -0.56 10.49 -0.77
CA LEU A 63 0.37 11.23 0.07
C LEU A 63 -0.24 11.58 1.43
N ALA A 64 -1.54 11.86 1.50
CA ALA A 64 -2.23 12.11 2.77
C ALA A 64 -2.22 10.84 3.66
N ILE A 65 -2.59 9.69 3.08
CA ILE A 65 -2.57 8.40 3.78
C ILE A 65 -1.14 8.05 4.21
N ASP A 66 -0.17 8.16 3.31
CA ASP A 66 1.24 7.83 3.57
C ASP A 66 1.82 8.70 4.71
N LYS A 67 1.57 10.01 4.70
CA LYS A 67 2.02 10.92 5.76
C LYS A 67 1.46 10.53 7.12
N LEU A 68 0.20 10.11 7.20
CA LEU A 68 -0.39 9.66 8.45
C LEU A 68 0.29 8.39 8.96
N TRP A 69 0.41 7.36 8.11
CA TRP A 69 1.07 6.11 8.47
C TRP A 69 2.49 6.34 8.97
N ARG A 70 3.28 7.13 8.24
CA ARG A 70 4.66 7.44 8.58
C ARG A 70 4.78 8.21 9.89
N LYS A 71 3.95 9.23 10.08
CA LYS A 71 3.97 10.07 11.28
C LYS A 71 3.78 9.23 12.55
N TYR A 72 2.77 8.38 12.57
CA TYR A 72 2.41 7.64 13.79
C TYR A 72 3.22 6.35 13.98
N SER A 73 3.83 5.82 12.92
CA SER A 73 4.70 4.64 12.99
C SER A 73 6.20 4.97 13.08
N SER A 74 6.57 6.26 13.20
CA SER A 74 7.96 6.72 13.15
C SER A 74 8.70 6.23 11.89
N ASP A 75 8.10 6.48 10.71
CA ASP A 75 8.60 6.06 9.39
C ASP A 75 8.80 4.53 9.23
N LYS A 76 8.15 3.73 10.08
CA LYS A 76 8.18 2.27 9.95
C LYS A 76 7.20 1.75 8.90
N PHE A 77 6.05 2.38 8.76
CA PHE A 77 4.94 2.00 7.88
C PHE A 77 4.59 3.12 6.89
N GLY A 78 3.94 2.76 5.78
CA GLY A 78 3.52 3.69 4.74
C GLY A 78 3.81 3.19 3.32
N PHE A 79 3.07 3.71 2.35
CA PHE A 79 3.21 3.36 0.93
C PHE A 79 4.56 3.78 0.35
N SER A 80 5.12 4.92 0.78
CA SER A 80 6.45 5.36 0.33
C SER A 80 7.56 4.50 0.94
N ILE A 81 7.35 3.99 2.16
CA ILE A 81 8.26 3.00 2.78
C ILE A 81 8.24 1.69 1.99
N GLN A 82 7.05 1.18 1.66
CA GLN A 82 6.88 0.00 0.82
C GLN A 82 7.52 0.19 -0.55
N LYS A 83 7.26 1.34 -1.20
CA LYS A 83 7.85 1.66 -2.50
C LYS A 83 9.37 1.73 -2.46
N LYS A 84 9.94 2.32 -1.40
CA LYS A 84 11.39 2.35 -1.20
C LYS A 84 11.96 0.93 -1.11
N ILE A 85 11.37 0.07 -0.28
CA ILE A 85 11.80 -1.34 -0.15
C ILE A 85 11.73 -2.05 -1.50
N TYR A 86 10.64 -1.81 -2.25
CA TYR A 86 10.43 -2.38 -3.56
C TYR A 86 11.52 -1.94 -4.59
N ILE A 87 11.83 -0.64 -4.67
CA ILE A 87 12.88 -0.12 -5.56
C ILE A 87 14.27 -0.63 -5.15
N ASP A 88 14.59 -0.60 -3.85
CA ASP A 88 15.88 -1.06 -3.33
C ASP A 88 16.08 -2.56 -3.66
N ASN A 89 15.01 -3.36 -3.66
CA ASN A 89 15.04 -4.76 -4.08
C ASN A 89 15.28 -4.92 -5.58
N LYS A 90 14.54 -4.17 -6.41
CA LYS A 90 14.70 -4.23 -7.87
C LYS A 90 16.13 -3.90 -8.30
N GLN A 91 16.72 -2.84 -7.76
CA GLN A 91 18.12 -2.48 -8.03
C GLN A 91 19.10 -3.57 -7.59
N SER A 92 18.79 -4.30 -6.53
CA SER A 92 19.62 -5.41 -6.03
C SER A 92 19.56 -6.63 -6.96
N VAL A 93 18.37 -6.93 -7.51
CA VAL A 93 18.17 -8.05 -8.44
C VAL A 93 18.73 -7.72 -9.83
N GLU A 94 18.53 -6.51 -10.35
CA GLU A 94 19.11 -6.07 -11.63
C GLU A 94 20.65 -6.14 -11.64
N LYS A 95 21.29 -5.91 -10.48
CA LYS A 95 22.75 -6.09 -10.33
C LYS A 95 23.21 -7.55 -10.35
N LEU A 96 22.30 -8.49 -10.09
CA LEU A 96 22.58 -9.93 -9.99
C LEU A 96 22.15 -10.73 -11.23
N SER A 97 21.26 -10.18 -12.08
CA SER A 97 20.73 -10.87 -13.26
C SER A 97 21.50 -10.52 -14.55
N ILE A 98 22.44 -11.38 -14.94
CA ILE A 98 22.69 -11.70 -16.36
C ILE A 98 21.77 -12.87 -16.66
N GLN A 99 20.72 -12.64 -17.48
CA GLN A 99 19.78 -13.64 -18.01
C GLN A 99 19.04 -14.50 -16.96
N ASP A 100 17.76 -14.21 -16.72
CA ASP A 100 16.74 -15.24 -16.98
C ASP A 100 15.32 -14.67 -17.01
N SER A 101 14.56 -15.21 -17.96
CA SER A 101 13.22 -14.77 -18.33
C SER A 101 12.14 -15.70 -17.78
N GLY A 102 11.26 -15.15 -16.93
CA GLY A 102 9.90 -15.66 -16.78
C GLY A 102 9.60 -16.36 -15.46
N ILE A 103 8.37 -16.11 -14.99
CA ILE A 103 7.74 -16.56 -13.72
C ILE A 103 8.12 -15.65 -12.55
N ILE A 104 7.12 -14.84 -12.10
CA ILE A 104 7.13 -13.93 -10.93
C ILE A 104 8.54 -13.46 -10.58
N SER A 105 8.99 -12.36 -11.19
CA SER A 105 10.34 -11.82 -11.00
C SER A 105 10.79 -11.97 -9.55
N ASN A 106 11.95 -12.57 -9.30
CA ASN A 106 12.54 -12.77 -7.97
C ASN A 106 12.42 -11.52 -7.05
N GLU A 107 12.38 -10.34 -7.66
CA GLU A 107 12.05 -9.03 -7.08
C GLU A 107 10.77 -9.00 -6.22
N SER A 108 9.67 -9.59 -6.71
CA SER A 108 8.36 -9.59 -6.04
C SER A 108 8.35 -10.51 -4.83
N VAL A 109 9.03 -11.67 -4.93
CA VAL A 109 9.16 -12.63 -3.83
C VAL A 109 9.99 -12.04 -2.69
N GLU A 110 11.11 -11.42 -3.01
CA GLU A 110 11.98 -10.78 -2.01
C GLU A 110 11.30 -9.55 -1.38
N PHE A 111 10.53 -8.78 -2.15
CA PHE A 111 9.71 -7.70 -1.60
C PHE A 111 8.70 -8.24 -0.58
N VAL A 112 7.88 -9.21 -0.98
CA VAL A 112 6.86 -9.85 -0.12
C VAL A 112 7.51 -10.39 1.16
N LYS A 113 8.69 -10.99 1.06
CA LYS A 113 9.45 -11.45 2.23
C LYS A 113 9.86 -10.31 3.15
N ARG A 114 10.45 -9.23 2.61
CA ARG A 114 10.93 -8.10 3.42
C ARG A 114 9.81 -7.35 4.13
N VAL A 115 8.66 -7.19 3.49
CA VAL A 115 7.49 -6.57 4.12
C VAL A 115 6.69 -7.56 4.96
N GLY A 116 7.04 -8.85 4.97
CA GLY A 116 6.39 -9.87 5.81
C GLY A 116 5.00 -10.31 5.32
N TRP A 117 4.75 -10.31 4.01
CA TRP A 117 3.47 -10.73 3.42
C TRP A 117 3.46 -12.19 2.95
N GLN A 118 4.29 -13.04 3.54
CA GLN A 118 4.33 -14.49 3.29
C GLN A 118 3.22 -15.20 4.07
N MET A 119 1.99 -14.73 3.93
CA MET A 119 0.87 -15.12 4.78
C MET A 119 -0.32 -15.60 3.95
N ASP A 120 -1.07 -16.56 4.49
CA ASP A 120 -2.19 -17.18 3.79
C ASP A 120 -3.44 -16.28 3.78
N SER A 121 -3.60 -15.43 4.80
CA SER A 121 -4.75 -14.55 4.90
C SER A 121 -4.45 -13.20 5.55
N TYR A 122 -5.34 -12.23 5.31
CA TYR A 122 -5.33 -10.94 5.99
C TYR A 122 -5.35 -11.05 7.53
N LYS A 123 -5.93 -12.13 8.07
CA LYS A 123 -6.03 -12.33 9.52
C LYS A 123 -4.67 -12.61 10.15
N ASP A 124 -3.71 -13.05 9.36
CA ASP A 124 -2.40 -13.44 9.84
C ASP A 124 -1.43 -12.25 9.91
N LEU A 125 -1.78 -11.09 9.30
CA LEU A 125 -0.96 -9.87 9.38
C LEU A 125 -0.59 -9.49 10.83
N ILE A 126 0.64 -9.03 10.99
CA ILE A 126 1.21 -8.65 12.27
C ILE A 126 0.85 -7.18 12.55
N PHE A 127 -0.11 -6.97 13.44
CA PHE A 127 -0.55 -5.63 13.86
C PHE A 127 0.17 -5.11 15.11
N ASP A 128 1.16 -5.85 15.61
CA ASP A 128 2.05 -5.38 16.66
C ASP A 128 3.21 -4.59 16.04
N ILE A 129 3.32 -3.29 16.37
CA ILE A 129 4.36 -2.42 15.80
C ILE A 129 5.78 -2.85 16.17
N THR A 130 6.00 -3.55 17.29
CA THR A 130 7.32 -4.02 17.71
C THR A 130 7.75 -5.24 16.90
N GLN A 131 6.81 -6.10 16.53
CA GLN A 131 7.08 -7.35 15.81
C GLN A 131 6.99 -7.22 14.28
N ALA A 132 6.12 -6.35 13.77
CA ALA A 132 5.91 -6.19 12.34
C ALA A 132 7.18 -5.69 11.63
N PRO A 133 7.53 -6.24 10.44
CA PRO A 133 8.63 -5.72 9.62
C PRO A 133 8.42 -4.29 9.14
N LYS A 134 9.49 -3.63 8.71
CA LYS A 134 9.38 -2.31 8.06
C LYS A 134 8.58 -2.43 6.75
N GLY A 135 7.65 -1.51 6.52
CA GLY A 135 6.76 -1.53 5.36
C GLY A 135 5.63 -2.57 5.43
N HIS A 136 5.45 -3.27 6.56
CA HIS A 136 4.41 -4.29 6.68
C HIS A 136 2.98 -3.73 6.52
N LEU A 137 2.75 -2.52 7.04
CA LEU A 137 1.47 -1.83 6.95
C LEU A 137 1.57 -0.51 6.16
N PRO A 138 0.47 -0.01 5.57
CA PRO A 138 -0.82 -0.71 5.43
C PRO A 138 -0.68 -1.95 4.51
N GLY A 139 -1.35 -3.04 4.84
CA GLY A 139 -1.32 -4.33 4.15
C GLY A 139 -2.64 -4.69 3.47
N CYS A 140 -3.74 -3.97 3.73
CA CYS A 140 -5.07 -4.25 3.17
C CYS A 140 -5.09 -4.45 1.65
N TRP A 141 -4.25 -3.71 0.93
CA TRP A 141 -4.15 -3.72 -0.52
C TRP A 141 -3.45 -4.95 -1.11
N ALA A 142 -2.57 -5.60 -0.36
CA ALA A 142 -1.97 -6.88 -0.76
C ALA A 142 -3.01 -8.02 -0.76
N PHE A 143 -3.99 -7.97 0.16
CA PHE A 143 -4.94 -9.06 0.39
C PHE A 143 -6.36 -8.80 -0.14
N ARG A 144 -6.80 -7.53 -0.26
CA ARG A 144 -8.15 -7.16 -0.71
C ARG A 144 -8.25 -6.76 -2.18
N PHE A 145 -7.12 -6.52 -2.86
CA PHE A 145 -7.12 -6.17 -4.29
C PHE A 145 -6.55 -7.30 -5.18
N PHE A 146 -6.77 -8.58 -4.81
CA PHE A 146 -6.54 -9.77 -5.66
C PHE A 146 -5.26 -9.75 -6.51
N GLY A 147 -4.09 -9.49 -5.92
CA GLY A 147 -2.81 -9.49 -6.64
C GLY A 147 -2.50 -8.23 -7.46
N PHE A 148 -3.40 -7.24 -7.45
CA PHE A 148 -3.22 -5.95 -8.14
C PHE A 148 -2.53 -4.88 -7.29
N GLY A 149 -2.15 -5.21 -6.05
CA GLY A 149 -1.36 -4.31 -5.20
C GLY A 149 -0.14 -3.77 -5.95
N TRP A 150 0.52 -4.57 -6.79
CA TRP A 150 1.66 -4.16 -7.61
C TRP A 150 1.51 -2.82 -8.36
N TYR A 151 0.31 -2.49 -8.83
CA TYR A 151 0.07 -1.26 -9.58
C TYR A 151 0.33 0.00 -8.74
N LEU A 152 0.17 -0.07 -7.42
CA LEU A 152 0.49 1.04 -6.52
C LEU A 152 2.00 1.25 -6.38
N MET A 153 2.81 0.19 -6.39
CA MET A 153 4.27 0.32 -6.36
C MET A 153 4.82 0.88 -7.67
N SER A 154 4.07 0.69 -8.76
CA SER A 154 4.32 1.30 -10.06
C SER A 154 3.77 2.74 -10.18
N HIS A 155 3.08 3.25 -9.16
CA HIS A 155 2.46 4.56 -9.17
C HIS A 155 3.53 5.66 -9.13
N LYS A 156 3.45 6.66 -10.02
CA LYS A 156 4.48 7.71 -10.15
C LYS A 156 4.51 8.71 -8.98
N GLY A 157 3.42 8.80 -8.21
CA GLY A 157 3.22 9.82 -7.18
C GLY A 157 3.59 9.44 -5.75
N ILE A 158 4.15 8.24 -5.53
CA ILE A 158 4.63 7.77 -4.21
C ILE A 158 6.15 7.61 -4.25
#